data_AF-A0A1I2WUB1-F1
#
_entry.id   AF-A0A1I2WUB1-F1
#
_cell.length_a   1.000
_cell.length_b   1.000
_cell.length_c   1.000
_cell.angle_alpha   90.00
_cell.angle_beta   90.00
_cell.angle_gamma   90.00
#
_symmetry.space_group_name_H-M   'P 1'
#
loop_
_entity.id
_entity.type
_entity.pdbx_description
1 polymer ?
#
loop_
_entity_poly.entity_id
_entity_poly.type
_entity_poly.pdbx_seq_one_letter_code
_entity_poly.pdbx_strand_id
1 'polypeptide(L)' 'MSSTREQVIQAVAALVKGALPKADHYRNEEKQKAIPVGGYVNVDDGDPGEPEV' A
#
# COMPACT_ATOMS: atom_id res chain seq x y z
N MET A 1 3.08 -16.44 11.69
CA MET A 1 1.98 -16.25 10.71
C MET A 1 1.71 -14.75 10.63
N SER A 2 1.44 -14.20 9.45
CA SER A 2 1.07 -12.77 9.32
C SER A 2 -0.32 -12.54 9.92
N SER A 3 -0.54 -11.39 10.54
CA SER A 3 -1.87 -11.01 11.05
C SER A 3 -2.88 -10.88 9.91
N THR A 4 -4.18 -10.99 10.21
CA THR A 4 -5.25 -10.75 9.24
C THR A 4 -5.10 -9.37 8.59
N ARG A 5 -4.74 -8.35 9.37
CA ARG A 5 -4.44 -6.99 8.88
C ARG A 5 -3.34 -7.01 7.81
N GLU A 6 -2.20 -7.65 8.10
CA GLU A 6 -1.09 -7.72 7.15
C GLU A 6 -1.49 -8.48 5.87
N GLN A 7 -2.27 -9.55 5.99
CA GLN A 7 -2.77 -10.31 4.83
C GLN A 7 -3.68 -9.46 3.93
N VAL A 8 -4.57 -8.67 4.53
CA VAL A 8 -5.47 -7.76 3.80
C VAL A 8 -4.67 -6.66 3.09
N ILE A 9 -3.72 -6.03 3.78
CA ILE A 9 -2.88 -4.97 3.18
C ILE A 9 -2.10 -5.52 1.98
N GLN A 10 -1.50 -6.71 2.12
CA GLN A 10 -0.80 -7.37 1.02
C GLN A 10 -1.72 -7.68 -0.18
N ALA A 11 -2.93 -8.18 0.07
CA ALA A 11 -3.89 -8.48 -0.98
C ALA A 11 -4.33 -7.21 -1.74
N VAL A 12 -4.58 -6.11 -1.01
CA VAL A 12 -4.93 -4.82 -1.62
C VAL A 12 -3.76 -4.26 -2.42
N ALA A 13 -2.54 -4.27 -1.87
CA ALA A 13 -1.35 -3.80 -2.59
C ALA A 13 -1.12 -4.60 -3.88
N ALA A 14 -1.29 -5.93 -3.84
CA ALA A 14 -1.17 -6.78 -5.03
C ALA A 14 -2.24 -6.47 -6.08
N LEU A 15 -3.50 -6.27 -5.66
CA LEU A 15 -4.60 -5.92 -6.54
C LEU A 15 -4.33 -4.58 -7.26
N VAL A 16 -3.92 -3.56 -6.51
CA VAL A 16 -3.63 -2.23 -7.06
C VAL A 16 -2.42 -2.28 -8.01
N LYS A 17 -1.39 -3.07 -7.68
CA LYS A 17 -0.23 -3.28 -8.57
C LYS A 17 -0.61 -3.93 -9.89
N GLY A 18 -1.53 -4.89 -9.87
CA GLY A 18 -2.07 -5.49 -11.09
C GLY A 18 -2.89 -4.51 -11.92
N ALA A 19 -3.69 -3.66 -11.27
CA ALA A 19 -4.55 -2.68 -11.95
C ALA A 19 -3.77 -1.48 -12.54
N LEU A 20 -2.68 -1.05 -11.88
CA LEU A 20 -1.88 0.11 -12.26
C LEU A 20 -0.41 -0.26 -12.52
N PRO A 21 -0.12 -1.04 -13.59
CA PRO A 21 1.21 -1.61 -13.83
C PRO A 21 2.27 -0.57 -14.22
N LYS A 22 1.86 0.65 -14.60
CA LYS A 22 2.78 1.74 -14.96
C LYS A 22 3.08 2.69 -13.81
N ALA A 23 2.31 2.60 -12.72
CA ALA A 23 2.54 3.44 -11.56
C ALA A 23 3.71 2.91 -10.73
N ASP A 24 4.41 3.81 -10.07
CA ASP A 24 5.35 3.43 -9.01
C ASP A 24 4.56 3.07 -7.74
N HIS A 25 4.94 1.98 -7.06
CA HIS A 25 4.22 1.44 -5.90
C HIS A 25 5.05 1.53 -4.62
N TYR A 26 4.46 2.14 -3.60
CA TYR A 26 5.07 2.40 -2.31
C TYR A 26 4.14 1.99 -1.16
N ARG A 27 4.69 1.85 0.06
CA ARG A 27 3.94 1.55 1.29
C ARG A 27 4.48 2.40 2.43
N ASN A 28 3.59 3.16 3.09
CA ASN A 28 3.92 4.09 4.18
C ASN A 28 5.05 5.09 3.83
N GLU A 29 5.24 5.42 2.56
CA GLU A 29 6.24 6.40 2.15
C GLU A 29 5.71 7.82 2.34
N GLU A 30 6.61 8.78 2.49
CA GLU A 30 6.23 10.19 2.48
C GLU A 30 5.55 10.55 1.14
N LYS A 31 4.58 11.46 1.22
CA LYS A 31 3.87 11.92 0.02
C LYS A 31 4.87 12.49 -0.99
N GLN A 32 4.87 11.90 -2.19
CA GLN A 32 5.68 12.33 -3.31
C GLN A 32 5.44 13.83 -3.62
N LYS A 33 6.53 14.58 -3.82
CA LYS A 33 6.49 16.02 -4.16
C LYS A 33 6.01 16.28 -5.58
N ALA A 34 6.16 15.29 -6.46
CA ALA A 34 5.73 15.33 -7.86
C ALA A 34 5.14 13.97 -8.25
N ILE A 35 4.17 13.97 -9.14
CA ILE A 35 3.56 12.75 -9.67
C ILE A 35 4.33 12.33 -10.93
N PRO A 36 4.96 11.14 -10.98
CA PRO A 36 5.65 10.67 -12.17
C PRO A 36 4.65 10.41 -13.31
N VAL A 37 5.14 10.35 -14.55
CA VAL A 37 4.29 10.18 -15.76
C VAL A 37 3.43 8.92 -15.69
N GLY A 38 3.94 7.86 -15.06
CA GLY A 38 3.22 6.61 -14.83
C GLY A 38 2.18 6.65 -13.70
N GLY A 39 2.11 7.75 -12.95
CA GLY A 39 1.38 7.86 -11.68
C GLY A 39 2.14 7.20 -10.53
N TYR A 40 1.63 7.38 -9.30
CA TYR A 40 2.15 6.66 -8.13
C TYR A 40 1.00 6.14 -7.28
N VAL A 41 1.28 5.08 -6.53
CA VAL A 41 0.42 4.48 -5.51
C VAL A 41 1.22 4.42 -4.23
N ASN A 42 0.64 4.91 -3.14
CA ASN A 42 1.15 4.69 -1.79
C ASN A 42 0.05 4.02 -0.97
N VAL A 43 0.35 2.84 -0.42
CA VAL A 43 -0.55 2.15 0.51
C VAL A 43 -0.14 2.56 1.92
N ASP A 44 -0.99 3.34 2.59
CA ASP A 44 -0.81 3.70 3.98
C ASP A 44 -1.52 2.68 4.86
N ASP A 45 -0.78 2.02 5.74
CA ASP A 45 -1.30 0.98 6.62
C ASP A 45 -2.30 1.54 7.65
N GLY A 46 -2.27 2.86 7.86
CA GLY A 46 -3.01 3.55 8.91
C GLY A 46 -2.50 3.21 10.30
N ASP A 47 -3.24 3.68 11.32
CA ASP A 47 -2.96 3.33 12.71
C ASP A 47 -3.08 1.80 12.89
N PRO A 48 -2.06 1.12 13.44
CA PRO A 48 -2.16 -0.30 13.78
C PRO A 48 -3.30 -0.64 14.74
N GLY A 49 -3.81 0.35 15.49
CA GLY A 49 -4.74 0.11 16.58
C GLY A 49 -4.12 -0.76 17.68
N GLU A 50 -4.92 -1.10 18.67
CA GLU A 50 -4.54 -2.10 19.66
C GLU A 50 -4.56 -3.49 19.02
N PRO A 51 -3.57 -4.37 19.29
CA PRO A 51 -3.53 -5.70 18.72
C PRO A 51 -4.77 -6.50 19.10
N GLU A 52 -5.38 -7.15 18.11
CA GLU A 52 -6.35 -8.22 18.34
C GLU A 52 -5.60 -9.41 18.96
N VAL A 53 -5.86 -9.68 20.23
CA VAL A 53 -5.32 -10.81 21.01
C VAL A 53 -5.70 -12.16 20.42
#